data_AF-A0A7U2FGK9-F1
#
_entry.id   AF-A0A7U2FGK9-F1
#
_cell.length_a   1.000
_cell.length_b   1.000
_cell.length_c   1.000
_cell.angle_alpha   90.00
_cell.angle_beta   90.00
_cell.angle_gamma   90.00
#
_symmetry.space_group_name_H-M   'P 1'
#
loop_
_entity.id
_entity.type
_entity.pdbx_description
1 polymer ?
#
loop_
_entity_poly.entity_id
_entity_poly.type
_entity_poly.pdbx_seq_one_letter_code
_entity_poly.pdbx_strand_id
1 'polypeptide(L)'
;MEWDKRGSPNTGIYQTGYSQFFDAYTDQCEGTSFYIIDFLGPKITKDLRMKLNRLTHEVNYVISYYADLLNSERLSSAISFVDVDIGYNNHRFCRQGVQEPHHHNSDTNFFNLNLLASTDNKTVMVSDTNMTIPRENATAEWIDANYGDGVHASWAWVMKTFHPTEAGFTHTKDISMYPKLRFRDAMRFWGSTSSKDVDLVVLGDYVAFASQDPNSPIYQGIIPHLKAIFRNYRYYGMPPGSNVRVRPTFSGSQKPQNANSAFHECYKLATIDELHDKFVDSPDFSTRNKVILLMAGTLDVFYDIDLDHWPDRYPGLVHDIFENDHDAKIFAGHIPMIGYNSDDDESFKWYGLQKRIAQFNARLNALVDQLATEHSYRIMTVHTSATTRKHLDEDLILPNARGYLRIALNFVEYMAMAAMMGWFDTGSRGASNSITSSGIASQFNVTATRPGNNNTLVVDKVTCNQEFEFFAGQGMPSKEDTLKSIL
;
A
#
# COMPACT_ATOMS: atom_id res chain seq x y z
N MET A 1 20.21 -1.87 8.47
CA MET A 1 19.82 -3.05 7.67
C MET A 1 20.89 -3.30 6.63
N GLU A 2 21.59 -4.43 6.70
CA GLU A 2 22.55 -4.83 5.67
C GLU A 2 21.84 -5.73 4.66
N TRP A 3 21.06 -5.15 3.75
CA TRP A 3 20.38 -5.89 2.67
C TRP A 3 21.40 -6.68 1.82
N ASP A 4 22.56 -6.09 1.56
CA ASP A 4 23.64 -6.69 0.77
C ASP A 4 24.55 -7.66 1.56
N LYS A 5 24.37 -7.74 2.89
CA LYS A 5 25.11 -8.69 3.74
C LYS A 5 24.17 -9.65 4.47
N ARG A 6 23.10 -10.08 3.81
CA ARG A 6 22.59 -11.43 4.09
C ARG A 6 23.68 -12.42 3.67
N GLY A 7 24.67 -12.61 4.55
CA GLY A 7 25.66 -13.65 4.39
C GLY A 7 24.92 -14.97 4.20
N SER A 8 25.38 -15.81 3.28
CA SER A 8 25.01 -17.23 3.29
C SER A 8 25.10 -17.72 4.74
N PRO A 9 23.99 -18.13 5.38
CA PRO A 9 22.80 -18.77 4.79
C PRO A 9 21.46 -18.00 4.90
N ASN A 10 21.45 -16.66 4.94
CA ASN A 10 20.21 -15.92 5.22
C ASN A 10 19.32 -15.73 3.98
N THR A 11 18.29 -16.56 3.82
CA THR A 11 17.21 -16.40 2.83
C THR A 11 16.29 -15.24 3.22
N GLY A 12 15.92 -14.42 2.24
CA GLY A 12 14.87 -13.42 2.38
C GLY A 12 13.59 -13.84 1.68
N ILE A 13 12.47 -13.70 2.37
CA ILE A 13 11.14 -13.92 1.83
C ILE A 13 10.52 -12.55 1.53
N TYR A 14 9.98 -12.37 0.33
CA TYR A 14 9.22 -11.18 -0.03
C TYR A 14 7.79 -11.63 -0.28
N GLN A 15 6.92 -11.37 0.70
CA GLN A 15 5.52 -11.72 0.62
C GLN A 15 4.77 -10.55 -0.01
N THR A 16 4.28 -10.73 -1.23
CA THR A 16 3.40 -9.74 -1.87
C THR A 16 2.04 -9.76 -1.20
N GLY A 17 1.43 -8.57 -1.09
CA GLY A 17 0.01 -8.45 -0.86
C GLY A 17 -0.82 -8.79 -2.10
N TYR A 18 -2.13 -8.72 -1.94
CA TYR A 18 -3.11 -8.76 -3.00
C TYR A 18 -3.41 -7.36 -3.51
N SER A 19 -3.59 -7.20 -4.82
CA SER A 19 -4.09 -5.95 -5.38
C SER A 19 -5.61 -5.89 -5.31
N GLN A 20 -6.16 -4.69 -5.19
CA GLN A 20 -7.56 -4.43 -5.47
C GLN A 20 -7.84 -4.55 -6.96
N PHE A 21 -9.03 -5.05 -7.29
CA PHE A 21 -9.43 -5.26 -8.67
C PHE A 21 -10.22 -4.11 -9.25
N PHE A 22 -10.89 -3.31 -8.40
CA PHE A 22 -11.85 -2.32 -8.85
C PHE A 22 -11.46 -0.93 -8.41
N ASP A 23 -11.73 0.05 -9.27
CA ASP A 23 -11.99 1.42 -8.84
C ASP A 23 -13.41 1.45 -8.25
N ALA A 24 -13.48 1.36 -6.93
CA ALA A 24 -14.71 1.05 -6.21
C ALA A 24 -15.65 2.25 -6.08
N TYR A 25 -15.18 3.47 -6.37
CA TYR A 25 -15.93 4.69 -6.09
C TYR A 25 -16.62 5.30 -7.32
N THR A 26 -16.36 4.74 -8.50
CA THR A 26 -17.02 5.13 -9.74
C THR A 26 -18.39 4.46 -9.86
N ASP A 27 -19.32 5.10 -10.56
CA ASP A 27 -20.65 4.51 -10.81
C ASP A 27 -20.67 3.63 -12.08
N GLN A 28 -19.54 3.53 -12.78
CA GLN A 28 -19.46 2.99 -14.14
C GLN A 28 -19.79 1.49 -14.27
N CYS A 29 -19.62 0.71 -13.20
CA CYS A 29 -19.81 -0.74 -13.20
C CYS A 29 -21.09 -1.24 -12.50
N GLU A 30 -21.99 -0.34 -12.07
CA GLU A 30 -23.21 -0.74 -11.33
C GLU A 30 -24.05 -1.81 -12.04
N GLY A 31 -24.09 -1.78 -13.37
CA GLY A 31 -24.83 -2.73 -14.20
C GLY A 31 -24.01 -3.93 -14.70
N THR A 32 -22.72 -4.01 -14.41
CA THR A 32 -21.79 -4.97 -15.01
C THR A 32 -21.57 -6.19 -14.11
N SER A 33 -21.27 -7.34 -14.71
CA SER A 33 -20.84 -8.55 -14.00
C SER A 33 -19.57 -9.11 -14.67
N PHE A 34 -18.63 -9.57 -13.85
CA PHE A 34 -17.39 -10.24 -14.29
C PHE A 34 -17.53 -11.77 -14.30
N TYR A 35 -18.78 -12.27 -14.31
CA TYR A 35 -19.04 -13.69 -14.52
C TYR A 35 -18.80 -14.05 -15.99
N ILE A 36 -18.47 -15.32 -16.29
CA ILE A 36 -18.20 -15.79 -17.67
C ILE A 36 -19.35 -15.42 -18.63
N ILE A 37 -20.57 -15.42 -18.11
CA ILE A 37 -21.80 -15.00 -18.77
C ILE A 37 -22.31 -13.76 -18.03
N ASP A 38 -21.97 -12.57 -18.50
CA ASP A 38 -22.22 -11.28 -17.82
C ASP A 38 -23.64 -11.17 -17.23
N PHE A 39 -24.66 -11.56 -18.00
CA PHE A 39 -26.06 -11.40 -17.61
C PHE A 39 -26.59 -12.39 -16.55
N LEU A 40 -25.83 -13.41 -16.18
CA LEU A 40 -26.20 -14.37 -15.13
C LEU A 40 -25.50 -14.11 -13.80
N GLY A 41 -24.40 -13.36 -13.83
CA GLY A 41 -23.59 -13.10 -12.64
C GLY A 41 -24.18 -12.01 -11.72
N PRO A 42 -23.78 -12.01 -10.43
CA PRO A 42 -24.12 -10.93 -9.53
C PRO A 42 -23.51 -9.63 -10.06
N LYS A 43 -24.30 -8.55 -10.00
CA LYS A 43 -23.85 -7.22 -10.41
C LYS A 43 -22.77 -6.70 -9.48
N ILE A 44 -21.77 -6.06 -10.06
CA ILE A 44 -20.58 -5.56 -9.36
C ILE A 44 -20.86 -4.12 -8.95
N THR A 45 -21.85 -4.00 -8.06
CA THR A 45 -22.30 -2.72 -7.50
C THR A 45 -21.16 -2.01 -6.80
N LYS A 46 -21.28 -0.70 -6.61
CA LYS A 46 -20.32 0.13 -5.86
C LYS A 46 -20.11 -0.42 -4.45
N ASP A 47 -21.19 -0.74 -3.74
CA ASP A 47 -21.13 -1.34 -2.41
C ASP A 47 -20.36 -2.69 -2.40
N LEU A 48 -20.61 -3.57 -3.38
CA LEU A 48 -19.88 -4.83 -3.48
C LEU A 48 -18.39 -4.61 -3.77
N ARG A 49 -18.06 -3.69 -4.68
CA ARG A 49 -16.65 -3.33 -4.97
C ARG A 49 -15.94 -2.80 -3.74
N MET A 50 -16.58 -1.88 -3.00
CA MET A 50 -16.04 -1.34 -1.75
C MET A 50 -15.80 -2.44 -0.71
N LYS A 51 -16.73 -3.39 -0.56
CA LYS A 51 -16.58 -4.54 0.34
C LYS A 51 -15.42 -5.46 -0.06
N LEU A 52 -15.30 -5.80 -1.35
CA LEU A 52 -14.21 -6.64 -1.86
C LEU A 52 -12.84 -5.96 -1.69
N ASN A 53 -12.75 -4.68 -2.06
CA ASN A 53 -11.53 -3.89 -1.89
C ASN A 53 -11.13 -3.76 -0.42
N ARG A 54 -12.10 -3.56 0.48
CA ARG A 54 -11.87 -3.56 1.93
C ARG A 54 -11.34 -4.91 2.41
N LEU A 55 -11.93 -6.02 1.97
CA LEU A 55 -11.46 -7.36 2.33
C LEU A 55 -10.01 -7.57 1.89
N THR A 56 -9.65 -7.15 0.67
CA THR A 56 -8.27 -7.19 0.18
C THR A 56 -7.31 -6.44 1.12
N HIS A 57 -7.67 -5.23 1.55
CA HIS A 57 -6.83 -4.48 2.49
C HIS A 57 -6.76 -5.12 3.88
N GLU A 58 -7.87 -5.64 4.41
CA GLU A 58 -7.88 -6.35 5.70
C GLU A 58 -6.94 -7.58 5.64
N VAL A 59 -6.99 -8.36 4.56
CA VAL A 59 -6.09 -9.50 4.35
C VAL A 59 -4.62 -9.05 4.23
N ASN A 60 -4.33 -8.04 3.42
CA ASN A 60 -2.98 -7.49 3.26
C ASN A 60 -2.40 -7.03 4.58
N TYR A 61 -3.20 -6.35 5.39
CA TYR A 61 -2.80 -5.86 6.69
C TYR A 61 -2.47 -7.00 7.66
N VAL A 62 -3.28 -8.07 7.66
CA VAL A 62 -3.01 -9.28 8.46
C VAL A 62 -1.69 -9.93 8.03
N ILE A 63 -1.45 -10.06 6.72
CA ILE A 63 -0.20 -10.61 6.19
C ILE A 63 1.01 -9.76 6.60
N SER A 64 0.93 -8.43 6.44
CA SER A 64 2.01 -7.53 6.82
C SER A 64 2.31 -7.61 8.32
N TYR A 65 1.26 -7.70 9.14
CA TYR A 65 1.39 -7.85 10.58
C TYR A 65 2.15 -9.14 10.96
N TYR A 66 1.74 -10.30 10.42
CA TYR A 66 2.42 -11.56 10.72
C TYR A 66 3.87 -11.57 10.23
N ALA A 67 4.15 -10.97 9.06
CA ALA A 67 5.51 -10.78 8.60
C ALA A 67 6.35 -9.98 9.62
N ASP A 68 5.80 -8.88 10.15
CA ASP A 68 6.48 -8.07 11.16
C ASP A 68 6.66 -8.79 12.50
N LEU A 69 5.67 -9.57 12.94
CA LEU A 69 5.72 -10.35 14.16
C LEU A 69 6.83 -11.41 14.10
N LEU A 70 6.93 -12.14 12.98
CA LEU A 70 8.00 -13.11 12.73
C LEU A 70 9.37 -12.43 12.65
N ASN A 71 9.42 -11.14 12.29
CA ASN A 71 10.63 -10.34 12.33
C ASN A 71 10.91 -9.68 13.68
N SER A 72 10.06 -9.86 14.70
CA SER A 72 10.13 -9.05 15.93
C SER A 72 11.48 -9.12 16.65
N GLU A 73 12.16 -10.26 16.59
CA GLU A 73 13.47 -10.45 17.22
C GLU A 73 14.63 -9.85 16.40
N ARG A 74 14.41 -9.63 15.10
CA ARG A 74 15.45 -9.20 14.16
C ARG A 74 15.30 -7.71 13.82
N LEU A 75 16.43 -7.02 13.65
CA LEU A 75 16.44 -5.63 13.14
C LEU A 75 16.37 -5.57 11.60
N SER A 76 16.67 -6.67 10.92
CA SER A 76 16.49 -6.85 9.48
C SER A 76 15.43 -7.92 9.24
N SER A 77 14.42 -7.60 8.43
CA SER A 77 13.34 -8.52 8.11
C SER A 77 13.87 -9.76 7.39
N ALA A 78 13.53 -10.94 7.90
CA ALA A 78 13.63 -12.18 7.14
C ALA A 78 12.49 -12.25 6.12
N ILE A 79 11.31 -11.73 6.49
CA ILE A 79 10.11 -11.68 5.68
C ILE A 79 9.73 -10.21 5.45
N SER A 80 9.79 -9.72 4.21
CA SER A 80 9.33 -8.37 3.89
C SER A 80 7.97 -8.45 3.24
N PHE A 81 6.98 -7.78 3.82
CA PHE A 81 5.73 -7.53 3.11
C PHE A 81 5.98 -6.51 1.99
N VAL A 82 5.37 -6.74 0.83
CA VAL A 82 5.42 -5.85 -0.32
C VAL A 82 4.00 -5.52 -0.72
N ASP A 83 3.61 -4.26 -0.48
CA ASP A 83 2.35 -3.74 -0.98
C ASP A 83 2.49 -3.50 -2.49
N VAL A 84 1.80 -4.35 -3.25
CA VAL A 84 1.79 -4.30 -4.71
C VAL A 84 0.62 -3.47 -5.24
N ASP A 85 -0.34 -3.13 -4.38
CA ASP A 85 -1.62 -2.58 -4.78
C ASP A 85 -1.51 -1.16 -5.32
N ILE A 86 -0.64 -0.34 -4.73
CA ILE A 86 -0.31 1.01 -5.20
C ILE A 86 0.10 1.05 -6.68
N GLY A 87 0.69 -0.05 -7.18
CA GLY A 87 1.07 -0.18 -8.58
C GLY A 87 -0.12 -0.43 -9.55
N TYR A 88 -1.31 -0.68 -9.02
CA TYR A 88 -2.49 -0.92 -9.84
C TYR A 88 -3.40 0.31 -9.89
N ASN A 89 -3.08 1.40 -9.19
CA ASN A 89 -3.80 2.67 -9.29
C ASN A 89 -3.86 3.13 -10.75
N ASN A 90 -5.04 3.55 -11.21
CA ASN A 90 -5.36 3.85 -12.61
C ASN A 90 -5.24 2.68 -13.61
N HIS A 91 -5.07 1.44 -13.12
CA HIS A 91 -5.01 0.23 -13.94
C HIS A 91 -5.99 -0.88 -13.48
N ARG A 92 -6.92 -0.53 -12.59
CA ARG A 92 -8.00 -1.39 -12.09
C ARG A 92 -9.17 -1.46 -13.09
N PHE A 93 -10.10 -2.37 -12.85
CA PHE A 93 -11.41 -2.36 -13.52
C PHE A 93 -12.25 -1.16 -13.06
N CYS A 94 -13.27 -0.82 -13.84
CA CYS A 94 -14.29 0.17 -13.45
C CYS A 94 -13.75 1.59 -13.28
N ARG A 95 -12.65 1.94 -13.94
CA ARG A 95 -12.09 3.29 -13.90
C ARG A 95 -13.04 4.29 -14.54
N GLN A 96 -13.01 5.52 -14.06
CA GLN A 96 -13.81 6.61 -14.62
C GLN A 96 -13.55 6.77 -16.13
N GLY A 97 -14.62 6.76 -16.92
CA GLY A 97 -14.57 6.84 -18.38
C GLY A 97 -14.40 5.50 -19.13
N VAL A 98 -14.19 4.37 -18.44
CA VAL A 98 -14.02 3.03 -19.05
C VAL A 98 -15.30 2.20 -18.99
N GLN A 99 -15.99 2.01 -20.13
CA GLN A 99 -17.21 1.20 -20.16
C GLN A 99 -16.88 -0.29 -20.04
N GLU A 100 -17.18 -0.89 -18.89
CA GLU A 100 -16.92 -2.31 -18.63
C GLU A 100 -18.10 -3.22 -19.05
N PRO A 101 -17.82 -4.46 -19.52
CA PRO A 101 -16.50 -5.05 -19.64
C PRO A 101 -15.74 -4.55 -20.89
N HIS A 102 -14.49 -4.10 -20.71
CA HIS A 102 -13.62 -3.67 -21.81
C HIS A 102 -12.42 -4.62 -21.98
N HIS A 103 -12.61 -5.73 -22.67
CA HIS A 103 -11.62 -6.83 -22.81
C HIS A 103 -10.26 -6.41 -23.37
N HIS A 104 -10.25 -5.44 -24.28
CA HIS A 104 -9.03 -4.97 -24.94
C HIS A 104 -8.46 -3.70 -24.31
N ASN A 105 -8.82 -3.40 -23.06
CA ASN A 105 -8.28 -2.22 -22.40
C ASN A 105 -6.82 -2.48 -22.04
N SER A 106 -5.89 -1.96 -22.85
CA SER A 106 -4.45 -2.10 -22.62
C SER A 106 -3.98 -1.46 -21.32
N ASP A 107 -4.77 -0.53 -20.78
CA ASP A 107 -4.47 0.16 -19.53
C ASP A 107 -4.97 -0.60 -18.31
N THR A 108 -5.69 -1.71 -18.47
CA THR A 108 -6.08 -2.57 -17.34
C THR A 108 -5.02 -3.63 -17.10
N ASN A 109 -4.47 -3.68 -15.88
CA ASN A 109 -3.39 -4.59 -15.51
C ASN A 109 -3.85 -5.98 -15.06
N PHE A 110 -5.16 -6.27 -15.19
CA PHE A 110 -5.76 -7.55 -14.87
C PHE A 110 -6.40 -8.17 -16.11
N PHE A 111 -6.40 -9.50 -16.20
CA PHE A 111 -7.18 -10.18 -17.22
C PHE A 111 -8.68 -9.99 -16.97
N ASN A 112 -9.37 -9.43 -17.97
CA ASN A 112 -10.83 -9.37 -18.02
C ASN A 112 -11.34 -10.64 -18.72
N LEU A 113 -12.17 -11.44 -18.06
CA LEU A 113 -12.79 -12.59 -18.70
C LEU A 113 -14.28 -12.45 -18.63
N ASN A 114 -14.84 -12.02 -19.75
CA ASN A 114 -16.24 -12.21 -20.03
C ASN A 114 -16.26 -12.88 -21.39
N LEU A 115 -16.35 -14.21 -21.39
CA LEU A 115 -16.27 -14.99 -22.61
C LEU A 115 -17.51 -14.73 -23.48
N LEU A 116 -18.61 -14.27 -22.88
CA LEU A 116 -19.91 -14.14 -23.51
C LEU A 116 -20.57 -12.81 -23.12
N ALA A 117 -20.40 -11.79 -23.97
CA ALA A 117 -21.03 -10.47 -23.81
C ALA A 117 -22.34 -10.39 -24.62
N SER A 118 -23.44 -10.00 -23.97
CA SER A 118 -24.75 -9.89 -24.64
C SER A 118 -24.76 -8.70 -25.58
N THR A 119 -25.05 -8.94 -26.85
CA THR A 119 -25.27 -7.89 -27.86
C THR A 119 -26.75 -7.59 -28.07
N ASP A 120 -27.63 -8.58 -27.86
CA ASP A 120 -29.09 -8.42 -27.87
C ASP A 120 -29.79 -9.52 -27.03
N ASN A 121 -31.13 -9.56 -27.06
CA ASN A 121 -31.92 -10.55 -26.32
C ASN A 121 -31.84 -11.98 -26.90
N LYS A 122 -31.22 -12.19 -28.06
CA LYS A 122 -31.25 -13.48 -28.79
C LYS A 122 -29.88 -14.11 -28.94
N THR A 123 -28.81 -13.33 -28.93
CA THR A 123 -27.45 -13.78 -29.24
C THR A 123 -26.43 -13.20 -28.28
N VAL A 124 -25.31 -13.90 -28.19
CA VAL A 124 -24.18 -13.54 -27.34
C VAL A 124 -22.91 -13.62 -28.16
N MET A 125 -22.08 -12.58 -28.09
CA MET A 125 -20.77 -12.54 -28.73
C MET A 125 -19.77 -13.29 -27.86
N VAL A 126 -18.96 -14.15 -28.47
CA VAL A 126 -17.86 -14.81 -27.77
C VAL A 126 -16.64 -13.90 -27.81
N SER A 127 -16.14 -13.46 -26.65
CA SER A 127 -15.01 -12.52 -26.57
C SER A 127 -13.80 -13.02 -27.33
N ASP A 128 -13.01 -12.09 -27.88
CA ASP A 128 -11.83 -12.37 -28.70
C ASP A 128 -12.10 -13.14 -30.01
N THR A 129 -13.38 -13.35 -30.38
CA THR A 129 -13.79 -13.95 -31.65
C THR A 129 -14.90 -13.12 -32.32
N ASN A 130 -15.04 -13.25 -33.64
CA ASN A 130 -16.21 -12.70 -34.36
C ASN A 130 -17.41 -13.66 -34.34
N MET A 131 -17.51 -14.52 -33.31
CA MET A 131 -18.52 -15.55 -33.24
C MET A 131 -19.70 -15.11 -32.37
N THR A 132 -20.91 -15.31 -32.88
CA THR A 132 -22.16 -15.14 -32.15
C THR A 132 -22.86 -16.47 -31.96
N ILE A 133 -23.35 -16.73 -30.75
CA ILE A 133 -24.15 -17.92 -30.44
C ILE A 133 -25.54 -17.53 -29.94
N PRO A 134 -26.59 -18.36 -30.15
CA PRO A 134 -27.89 -18.15 -29.53
C PRO A 134 -27.76 -18.13 -28.00
N ARG A 135 -28.47 -17.22 -27.35
CA ARG A 135 -28.38 -17.01 -25.89
C ARG A 135 -28.78 -18.24 -25.09
N GLU A 136 -29.73 -19.02 -25.59
CA GLU A 136 -30.11 -20.31 -24.98
C GLU A 136 -28.99 -21.36 -24.99
N ASN A 137 -28.00 -21.22 -25.88
CA ASN A 137 -26.88 -22.16 -26.02
C ASN A 137 -25.61 -21.68 -25.29
N ALA A 138 -25.63 -20.48 -24.71
CA ALA A 138 -24.53 -19.90 -23.95
C ALA A 138 -24.42 -20.54 -22.55
N THR A 139 -24.12 -21.84 -22.46
CA THR A 139 -23.93 -22.55 -21.19
C THR A 139 -22.45 -22.79 -20.88
N ALA A 140 -22.14 -23.02 -19.60
CA ALA A 140 -20.80 -23.40 -19.18
C ALA A 140 -20.32 -24.70 -19.85
N GLU A 141 -21.23 -25.66 -20.08
CA GLU A 141 -20.93 -26.92 -20.79
C GLU A 141 -20.57 -26.69 -22.25
N TRP A 142 -21.26 -25.75 -22.92
CA TRP A 142 -20.93 -25.38 -24.30
C TRP A 142 -19.54 -24.74 -24.38
N ILE A 143 -19.19 -23.89 -23.41
CA ILE A 143 -17.85 -23.28 -23.32
C ILE A 143 -16.80 -24.37 -23.13
N ASP A 144 -16.99 -25.28 -22.17
CA ASP A 144 -16.07 -26.39 -21.93
C ASP A 144 -15.91 -27.28 -23.16
N ALA A 145 -16.98 -27.56 -23.91
CA ALA A 145 -16.94 -28.42 -25.08
C ALA A 145 -16.23 -27.79 -26.30
N ASN A 146 -16.26 -26.46 -26.43
CA ASN A 146 -15.71 -25.77 -27.60
C ASN A 146 -14.35 -25.10 -27.34
N TYR A 147 -14.04 -24.81 -26.08
CA TYR A 147 -12.82 -24.10 -25.67
C TYR A 147 -12.00 -24.84 -24.61
N GLY A 148 -12.49 -25.96 -24.07
CA GLY A 148 -11.74 -26.84 -23.16
C GLY A 148 -10.65 -27.59 -23.90
N ASP A 149 -9.40 -27.43 -23.46
CA ASP A 149 -8.24 -28.21 -23.89
C ASP A 149 -8.14 -29.58 -23.16
N GLY A 150 -9.29 -30.09 -22.66
CA GLY A 150 -9.35 -31.26 -21.79
C GLY A 150 -9.21 -30.93 -20.30
N VAL A 151 -8.89 -29.69 -19.95
CA VAL A 151 -9.11 -29.10 -18.62
C VAL A 151 -10.37 -28.26 -18.72
N HIS A 152 -11.26 -28.30 -17.71
CA HIS A 152 -12.48 -27.50 -17.67
C HIS A 152 -12.16 -26.02 -17.97
N ALA A 153 -12.38 -25.57 -19.21
CA ALA A 153 -12.03 -24.21 -19.63
C ALA A 153 -12.77 -23.20 -18.75
N SER A 154 -14.05 -23.39 -18.48
CA SER A 154 -14.79 -22.56 -17.52
C SER A 154 -14.05 -22.37 -16.19
N TRP A 155 -13.41 -23.41 -15.64
CA TRP A 155 -12.61 -23.32 -14.41
C TRP A 155 -11.27 -22.63 -14.60
N ALA A 156 -10.46 -23.06 -15.59
CA ALA A 156 -9.16 -22.44 -15.85
C ALA A 156 -9.29 -20.95 -16.21
N TRP A 157 -10.42 -20.59 -16.84
CA TRP A 157 -10.75 -19.23 -17.20
C TRP A 157 -11.27 -18.45 -15.99
N VAL A 158 -12.21 -18.94 -15.17
CA VAL A 158 -12.58 -18.25 -13.90
C VAL A 158 -11.35 -17.96 -13.04
N MET A 159 -10.40 -18.90 -13.01
CA MET A 159 -9.14 -18.75 -12.28
C MET A 159 -8.17 -17.76 -12.93
N LYS A 160 -8.37 -17.29 -14.15
CA LYS A 160 -7.49 -16.30 -14.81
C LYS A 160 -8.01 -14.88 -14.68
N THR A 161 -9.32 -14.65 -14.49
CA THR A 161 -9.84 -13.31 -14.17
C THR A 161 -9.14 -12.81 -12.92
N PHE A 162 -8.86 -11.52 -12.85
CA PHE A 162 -8.20 -10.89 -11.68
C PHE A 162 -6.73 -11.26 -11.48
N HIS A 163 -6.12 -12.06 -12.36
CA HIS A 163 -4.67 -12.23 -12.37
C HIS A 163 -3.99 -11.08 -13.11
N PRO A 164 -2.80 -10.67 -12.67
CA PRO A 164 -2.02 -9.66 -13.37
C PRO A 164 -1.72 -10.06 -14.82
N THR A 165 -1.86 -9.13 -15.75
CA THR A 165 -1.33 -9.25 -17.12
C THR A 165 0.19 -9.16 -17.12
N GLU A 166 0.85 -9.32 -18.27
CA GLU A 166 2.30 -9.06 -18.38
C GLU A 166 2.65 -7.61 -17.97
N ALA A 167 1.79 -6.66 -18.32
CA ALA A 167 1.92 -5.27 -17.88
C ALA A 167 1.77 -5.16 -16.36
N GLY A 168 0.79 -5.84 -15.75
CA GLY A 168 0.62 -5.92 -14.30
C GLY A 168 1.83 -6.50 -13.58
N PHE A 169 2.38 -7.63 -14.04
CA PHE A 169 3.60 -8.21 -13.48
C PHE A 169 4.81 -7.28 -13.60
N THR A 170 4.94 -6.60 -14.74
CA THR A 170 6.00 -5.61 -14.96
C THR A 170 5.88 -4.46 -13.96
N HIS A 171 4.66 -3.98 -13.75
CA HIS A 171 4.38 -2.92 -12.79
C HIS A 171 4.70 -3.35 -11.36
N THR A 172 4.22 -4.52 -10.91
CA THR A 172 4.56 -5.08 -9.58
C THR A 172 6.07 -5.19 -9.37
N LYS A 173 6.80 -5.69 -10.38
CA LYS A 173 8.25 -5.83 -10.32
C LYS A 173 8.95 -4.47 -10.20
N ASP A 174 8.61 -3.52 -11.07
CA ASP A 174 9.38 -2.28 -11.22
C ASP A 174 9.02 -1.22 -10.18
N ILE A 175 7.75 -1.14 -9.76
CA ILE A 175 7.26 -0.10 -8.86
C ILE A 175 7.21 -0.56 -7.41
N SER A 176 6.83 -1.81 -7.14
CA SER A 176 6.70 -2.29 -5.76
C SER A 176 7.90 -3.11 -5.29
N MET A 177 8.31 -4.12 -6.07
CA MET A 177 9.39 -5.02 -5.65
C MET A 177 10.77 -4.38 -5.74
N TYR A 178 11.05 -3.61 -6.80
CA TYR A 178 12.37 -3.04 -7.01
C TYR A 178 12.79 -2.08 -5.87
N PRO A 179 11.97 -1.10 -5.42
CA PRO A 179 12.37 -0.23 -4.31
C PRO A 179 12.60 -1.00 -3.00
N LYS A 180 11.85 -2.08 -2.76
CA LYS A 180 12.04 -2.98 -1.60
C LYS A 180 13.37 -3.74 -1.69
N LEU A 181 13.65 -4.34 -2.85
CA LEU A 181 14.86 -5.14 -3.08
C LEU A 181 16.14 -4.28 -3.19
N ARG A 182 16.00 -3.05 -3.66
CA ARG A 182 17.08 -2.13 -4.00
C ARG A 182 16.94 -0.81 -3.26
N PHE A 183 16.48 -0.84 -2.01
CA PHE A 183 16.24 0.36 -1.20
C PHE A 183 17.45 1.32 -1.17
N ARG A 184 18.67 0.78 -1.11
CA ARG A 184 19.89 1.59 -1.17
C ARG A 184 20.05 2.33 -2.50
N ASP A 185 19.72 1.68 -3.60
CA ASP A 185 19.77 2.30 -4.93
C ASP A 185 18.65 3.33 -5.08
N ALA A 186 17.46 3.08 -4.53
CA ALA A 186 16.36 4.05 -4.48
C ALA A 186 16.75 5.31 -3.67
N MET A 187 17.34 5.13 -2.49
CA MET A 187 17.84 6.25 -1.67
C MET A 187 18.97 7.01 -2.38
N ARG A 188 19.88 6.31 -3.06
CA ARG A 188 20.96 6.93 -3.83
C ARG A 188 20.41 7.73 -5.01
N PHE A 189 19.45 7.17 -5.74
CA PHE A 189 18.74 7.85 -6.82
C PHE A 189 18.14 9.15 -6.28
N TRP A 190 17.32 9.09 -5.24
CA TRP A 190 16.69 10.26 -4.64
C TRP A 190 17.72 11.28 -4.11
N GLY A 191 18.77 10.83 -3.42
CA GLY A 191 19.84 11.70 -2.94
C GLY A 191 20.68 12.35 -4.06
N SER A 192 20.55 11.89 -5.30
CA SER A 192 21.24 12.41 -6.48
C SER A 192 20.40 13.38 -7.32
N THR A 193 19.09 13.46 -7.08
CA THR A 193 18.20 14.38 -7.81
C THR A 193 18.37 15.82 -7.33
N SER A 194 17.81 16.77 -8.10
CA SER A 194 17.65 18.17 -7.68
C SER A 194 16.67 18.32 -6.51
N SER A 195 15.84 17.30 -6.27
CA SER A 195 14.78 17.25 -5.27
C SER A 195 15.18 16.54 -3.95
N LYS A 196 16.48 16.43 -3.71
CA LYS A 196 17.04 15.85 -2.47
C LYS A 196 16.81 16.71 -1.23
N ASP A 197 16.47 17.98 -1.39
CA ASP A 197 16.12 18.88 -0.29
C ASP A 197 14.62 18.79 -0.05
N VAL A 198 14.24 18.31 1.13
CA VAL A 198 12.83 18.07 1.45
C VAL A 198 12.45 18.75 2.75
N ASP A 199 11.29 19.38 2.74
CA ASP A 199 10.70 19.98 3.92
C ASP A 199 9.69 19.01 4.53
N LEU A 200 10.08 18.36 5.62
CA LEU A 200 9.30 17.34 6.30
C LEU A 200 8.45 17.98 7.38
N VAL A 201 7.15 17.69 7.36
CA VAL A 201 6.23 17.96 8.46
C VAL A 201 5.80 16.62 9.04
N VAL A 202 6.14 16.39 10.31
CA VAL A 202 5.57 15.27 11.06
C VAL A 202 4.30 15.76 11.70
N LEU A 203 3.17 15.31 11.18
CA LEU A 203 1.82 15.70 11.58
C LEU A 203 1.15 14.50 12.25
N GLY A 204 0.73 14.64 13.49
CA GLY A 204 0.02 13.52 14.10
C GLY A 204 -0.40 13.68 15.55
N ASP A 205 -1.03 12.63 16.03
CA ASP A 205 -1.60 12.55 17.37
C ASP A 205 -0.59 12.06 18.43
N TYR A 206 -1.10 11.39 19.47
CA TYR A 206 -0.34 10.86 20.59
C TYR A 206 0.86 10.00 20.18
N VAL A 207 0.74 9.14 19.15
CA VAL A 207 1.85 8.26 18.72
C VAL A 207 2.94 9.07 18.00
N ALA A 208 2.59 10.06 17.20
CA ALA A 208 3.59 10.95 16.59
C ALA A 208 4.20 11.91 17.61
N PHE A 209 3.43 12.31 18.63
CA PHE A 209 3.86 13.21 19.70
C PHE A 209 4.90 12.59 20.62
N ALA A 210 4.73 11.31 21.00
CA ALA A 210 5.63 10.58 21.89
C ALA A 210 5.89 11.37 23.20
N SER A 211 7.17 11.60 23.55
CA SER A 211 7.56 12.47 24.66
C SER A 211 8.26 13.74 24.17
N GLN A 212 8.05 14.85 24.88
CA GLN A 212 8.77 16.11 24.67
C GLN A 212 9.76 16.43 25.81
N ASP A 213 9.96 15.51 26.75
CA ASP A 213 11.04 15.58 27.73
C ASP A 213 12.36 15.15 27.07
N PRO A 214 13.39 16.01 27.01
CA PRO A 214 14.69 15.67 26.43
C PRO A 214 15.40 14.47 27.05
N ASN A 215 15.02 14.07 28.27
CA ASN A 215 15.59 12.90 28.95
C ASN A 215 14.82 11.61 28.67
N SER A 216 13.68 11.69 27.97
CA SER A 216 12.88 10.52 27.63
C SER A 216 13.56 9.70 26.52
N PRO A 217 13.56 8.36 26.61
CA PRO A 217 14.10 7.49 25.56
C PRO A 217 13.33 7.61 24.24
N ILE A 218 12.12 8.17 24.25
CA ILE A 218 11.26 8.37 23.08
C ILE A 218 11.06 9.85 22.74
N TYR A 219 12.02 10.69 23.13
CA TYR A 219 12.00 12.12 22.87
C TYR A 219 11.78 12.43 21.37
N GLN A 220 10.71 13.14 21.04
CA GLN A 220 10.23 13.46 19.69
C GLN A 220 9.93 12.25 18.77
N GLY A 221 9.69 11.07 19.34
CA GLY A 221 9.17 9.91 18.62
C GLY A 221 10.03 9.51 17.40
N ILE A 222 9.44 9.54 16.20
CA ILE A 222 10.13 9.15 14.95
C ILE A 222 11.20 10.15 14.49
N ILE A 223 11.16 11.41 14.93
CA ILE A 223 11.96 12.51 14.36
C ILE A 223 13.47 12.28 14.52
N PRO A 224 14.02 11.92 15.69
CA PRO A 224 15.45 11.65 15.82
C PRO A 224 15.91 10.49 14.94
N HIS A 225 15.05 9.48 14.76
CA HIS A 225 15.34 8.32 13.92
C HIS A 225 15.37 8.70 12.44
N LEU A 226 14.42 9.52 11.96
CA LEU A 226 14.46 10.07 10.60
C LEU A 226 15.75 10.86 10.36
N LYS A 227 16.12 11.78 11.28
CA LYS A 227 17.39 12.52 11.23
C LYS A 227 18.59 11.59 11.11
N ALA A 228 18.61 10.51 11.91
CA ALA A 228 19.69 9.54 11.90
C ALA A 228 19.78 8.75 10.59
N ILE A 229 18.63 8.30 10.05
CA ILE A 229 18.56 7.56 8.77
C ILE A 229 19.07 8.45 7.63
N PHE A 230 18.55 9.67 7.48
CA PHE A 230 18.92 10.56 6.38
C PHE A 230 20.39 11.02 6.43
N ARG A 231 20.99 11.14 7.62
CA ARG A 231 22.42 11.48 7.79
C ARG A 231 23.36 10.31 7.56
N ASN A 232 22.88 9.07 7.66
CA ASN A 232 23.73 7.89 7.62
C ASN A 232 23.96 7.42 6.18
N TYR A 233 25.14 7.73 5.66
CA TYR A 233 25.62 7.38 4.32
C TYR A 233 25.52 5.88 3.97
N ARG A 234 25.48 4.99 4.98
CA ARG A 234 25.37 3.54 4.76
C ARG A 234 24.02 3.16 4.14
N TYR A 235 22.96 3.92 4.41
CA TYR A 235 21.64 3.69 3.78
C TYR A 235 21.63 4.04 2.29
N TYR A 236 22.58 4.84 1.82
CA TYR A 236 22.78 5.19 0.41
C TYR A 236 23.81 4.28 -0.28
N GLY A 237 24.46 3.40 0.50
CA GLY A 237 25.59 2.63 0.01
C GLY A 237 26.75 3.47 -0.50
N MET A 238 26.96 4.66 0.07
CA MET A 238 27.99 5.61 -0.35
C MET A 238 29.17 5.58 0.63
N PRO A 239 30.37 6.02 0.24
CA PRO A 239 31.46 6.24 1.20
C PRO A 239 31.14 7.43 2.13
N PRO A 240 31.75 7.47 3.34
CA PRO A 240 31.70 8.66 4.20
C PRO A 240 32.13 9.91 3.41
N GLY A 241 31.42 11.03 3.61
CA GLY A 241 31.72 12.31 2.94
C GLY A 241 31.06 12.51 1.57
N SER A 242 30.29 11.53 1.07
CA SER A 242 29.50 11.74 -0.15
C SER A 242 28.43 12.84 0.02
N ASN A 243 28.27 13.66 -1.03
CA ASN A 243 27.21 14.67 -1.12
C ASN A 243 25.87 14.11 -1.65
N VAL A 244 25.83 12.82 -2.00
CA VAL A 244 24.62 12.12 -2.44
C VAL A 244 23.84 11.69 -1.20
N ARG A 245 22.99 12.60 -0.73
CA ARG A 245 22.08 12.36 0.39
C ARG A 245 20.85 13.25 0.30
N VAL A 246 19.75 12.74 0.82
CA VAL A 246 18.55 13.54 1.08
C VAL A 246 18.82 14.43 2.29
N ARG A 247 18.42 15.69 2.21
CA ARG A 247 18.60 16.71 3.25
C ARG A 247 17.23 17.14 3.75
N PRO A 248 16.71 16.52 4.82
CA PRO A 248 15.47 16.92 5.41
C PRO A 248 15.65 18.21 6.23
N THR A 249 14.76 19.17 6.02
CA THR A 249 14.42 20.22 6.99
C THR A 249 13.13 19.78 7.68
N PHE A 250 13.01 20.03 8.98
CA PHE A 250 11.78 19.73 9.72
C PHE A 250 11.09 21.04 10.02
N SER A 251 9.80 21.12 9.69
CA SER A 251 8.95 22.30 9.85
C SER A 251 7.71 21.97 10.70
N GLY A 252 7.11 23.01 11.27
CA GLY A 252 5.97 22.91 12.17
C GLY A 252 6.00 23.95 13.29
N SER A 253 4.83 24.28 13.81
CA SER A 253 4.64 25.30 14.83
C SER A 253 5.21 24.92 16.20
N GLN A 254 5.43 23.63 16.46
CA GLN A 254 5.90 23.14 17.75
C GLN A 254 7.39 22.81 17.74
N LYS A 255 8.10 23.29 18.77
CA LYS A 255 9.49 22.94 19.03
C LYS A 255 9.80 22.98 20.53
N PRO A 256 10.14 21.84 21.14
CA PRO A 256 10.60 21.81 22.53
C PRO A 256 11.82 22.70 22.75
N GLN A 257 11.98 23.21 23.97
CA GLN A 257 13.13 24.01 24.38
C GLN A 257 14.39 23.16 24.56
N ASN A 258 14.90 22.61 23.47
CA ASN A 258 16.13 21.83 23.42
C ASN A 258 16.86 22.11 22.11
N ALA A 259 18.18 22.29 22.16
CA ALA A 259 18.99 22.63 20.99
C ALA A 259 18.94 21.57 19.87
N ASN A 260 18.68 20.30 20.21
CA ASN A 260 18.61 19.19 19.27
C ASN A 260 17.18 18.87 18.79
N SER A 261 16.18 19.59 19.31
CA SER A 261 14.80 19.46 18.85
C SER A 261 14.66 19.78 17.36
N ALA A 262 13.68 19.17 16.70
CA ALA A 262 13.15 19.65 15.42
C ALA A 262 11.77 20.26 15.61
N PHE A 263 11.37 21.09 14.64
CA PHE A 263 10.00 21.55 14.52
C PHE A 263 9.09 20.39 14.08
N HIS A 264 7.83 20.41 14.51
CA HIS A 264 6.82 19.40 14.15
C HIS A 264 5.40 19.91 14.39
N GLU A 265 4.41 19.13 13.95
CA GLU A 265 2.97 19.36 14.13
C GLU A 265 2.35 18.14 14.82
N CYS A 266 2.97 17.71 15.92
CA CYS A 266 2.45 16.58 16.69
C CYS A 266 1.70 17.11 17.90
N TYR A 267 0.49 16.62 18.16
CA TYR A 267 -0.35 17.13 19.23
C TYR A 267 -0.70 16.03 20.21
N LYS A 268 -0.37 16.27 21.48
CA LYS A 268 -0.68 15.33 22.55
C LYS A 268 -2.19 15.21 22.69
N LEU A 269 -2.68 13.98 22.62
CA LEU A 269 -4.09 13.63 22.81
C LEU A 269 -5.05 14.38 21.86
N ALA A 270 -4.66 14.59 20.60
CA ALA A 270 -5.57 15.10 19.57
C ALA A 270 -6.30 13.96 18.85
N THR A 271 -7.63 14.09 18.71
CA THR A 271 -8.44 13.38 17.72
C THR A 271 -8.14 13.87 16.30
N ILE A 272 -8.71 13.23 15.27
CA ILE A 272 -8.55 13.68 13.88
C ILE A 272 -9.00 15.14 13.69
N ASP A 273 -10.13 15.56 14.26
CA ASP A 273 -10.64 16.94 14.13
C ASP A 273 -9.75 17.94 14.86
N GLU A 274 -9.37 17.64 16.10
CA GLU A 274 -8.48 18.54 16.85
C GLU A 274 -7.11 18.66 16.20
N LEU A 275 -6.62 17.58 15.57
CA LEU A 275 -5.41 17.60 14.78
C LEU A 275 -5.58 18.48 13.54
N HIS A 276 -6.72 18.36 12.86
CA HIS A 276 -7.07 19.16 11.69
C HIS A 276 -7.12 20.65 12.04
N ASP A 277 -7.94 21.05 13.01
CA ASP A 277 -8.11 22.43 13.44
C ASP A 277 -6.76 23.06 13.82
N LYS A 278 -5.98 22.37 14.67
CA LYS A 278 -4.69 22.89 15.13
C LYS A 278 -3.68 23.03 14.01
N PHE A 279 -3.70 22.12 13.03
CA PHE A 279 -2.79 22.21 11.90
C PHE A 279 -3.18 23.32 10.92
N VAL A 280 -4.48 23.51 10.64
CA VAL A 280 -4.96 24.60 9.78
C VAL A 280 -4.69 25.97 10.41
N ASP A 281 -4.83 26.09 11.73
CA ASP A 281 -4.51 27.30 12.49
C ASP A 281 -3.00 27.54 12.65
N SER A 282 -2.16 26.56 12.29
CA SER A 282 -0.72 26.69 12.47
C SER A 282 -0.12 27.69 11.46
N PRO A 283 0.87 28.52 11.88
CA PRO A 283 1.55 29.44 10.97
C PRO A 283 2.21 28.74 9.76
N ASP A 284 2.63 27.49 9.96
CA ASP A 284 3.32 26.68 8.97
C ASP A 284 2.36 25.94 8.03
N PHE A 285 1.04 26.04 8.25
CA PHE A 285 0.03 25.54 7.33
C PHE A 285 0.22 26.15 5.94
N SER A 286 0.58 27.43 5.83
CA SER A 286 0.76 28.12 4.54
C SER A 286 1.99 27.72 3.72
N THR A 287 2.95 26.98 4.31
CA THR A 287 4.17 26.53 3.61
C THR A 287 3.84 25.63 2.42
N ARG A 288 4.56 25.73 1.30
CA ARG A 288 4.28 24.96 0.07
C ARG A 288 5.31 23.85 -0.15
N ASN A 289 4.97 22.90 -1.02
CA ASN A 289 5.81 21.75 -1.40
C ASN A 289 6.23 20.89 -0.19
N LYS A 290 5.31 20.71 0.76
CA LYS A 290 5.57 19.95 1.98
C LYS A 290 5.54 18.45 1.75
N VAL A 291 6.32 17.73 2.55
CA VAL A 291 6.29 16.27 2.67
C VAL A 291 5.75 15.94 4.05
N ILE A 292 4.52 15.46 4.11
CA ILE A 292 3.79 15.28 5.35
C ILE A 292 3.80 13.79 5.72
N LEU A 293 4.31 13.48 6.91
CA LEU A 293 4.18 12.17 7.53
C LEU A 293 2.98 12.25 8.49
N LEU A 294 1.83 11.76 8.05
CA LEU A 294 0.55 11.90 8.74
C LEU A 294 0.25 10.65 9.56
N MET A 295 0.18 10.78 10.90
CA MET A 295 -0.20 9.71 11.81
C MET A 295 -1.37 10.18 12.68
N ALA A 296 -2.59 9.79 12.31
CA ALA A 296 -3.81 10.26 12.96
C ALA A 296 -4.81 9.11 13.18
N GLY A 297 -5.67 9.27 14.18
CA GLY A 297 -6.74 8.32 14.50
C GLY A 297 -6.40 7.35 15.64
N THR A 298 -5.22 7.44 16.26
CA THR A 298 -4.85 6.57 17.40
C THR A 298 -5.87 6.72 18.51
N LEU A 299 -6.20 7.95 18.91
CA LEU A 299 -7.18 8.16 19.98
C LEU A 299 -8.58 7.75 19.59
N ASP A 300 -8.99 8.09 18.37
CA ASP A 300 -10.27 7.70 17.80
C ASP A 300 -10.47 6.18 17.92
N VAL A 301 -9.46 5.40 17.55
CA VAL A 301 -9.49 3.93 17.64
C VAL A 301 -9.37 3.42 19.06
N PHE A 302 -8.55 4.04 19.90
CA PHE A 302 -8.26 3.56 21.25
C PHE A 302 -9.44 3.78 22.18
N TYR A 303 -10.07 4.94 22.06
CA TYR A 303 -11.15 5.40 22.91
C TYR A 303 -12.54 5.33 22.26
N ASP A 304 -12.64 4.78 21.04
CA ASP A 304 -13.91 4.65 20.31
C ASP A 304 -14.55 6.02 20.00
N ILE A 305 -13.73 7.04 19.75
CA ILE A 305 -14.20 8.40 19.50
C ILE A 305 -14.57 8.51 18.02
N ASP A 306 -15.88 8.54 17.78
CA ASP A 306 -16.47 8.85 16.48
C ASP A 306 -15.88 8.04 15.30
N LEU A 307 -15.76 6.72 15.51
CA LEU A 307 -15.23 5.78 14.52
C LEU A 307 -16.17 5.51 13.34
N ASP A 308 -17.41 5.99 13.41
CA ASP A 308 -18.34 5.86 12.29
C ASP A 308 -18.17 7.01 11.28
N HIS A 309 -17.84 8.23 11.75
CA HIS A 309 -17.69 9.41 10.88
C HIS A 309 -16.23 9.80 10.58
N TRP A 310 -15.22 9.11 11.12
CA TRP A 310 -13.82 9.40 10.75
C TRP A 310 -13.54 9.37 9.23
N PRO A 311 -14.23 8.57 8.39
CA PRO A 311 -14.04 8.63 6.94
C PRO A 311 -14.48 9.95 6.31
N ASP A 312 -15.26 10.79 7.00
CA ASP A 312 -15.60 12.14 6.56
C ASP A 312 -14.59 13.17 7.09
N ARG A 313 -14.06 12.94 8.30
CA ARG A 313 -13.13 13.84 9.00
C ARG A 313 -11.72 13.80 8.42
N TYR A 314 -11.19 12.60 8.16
CA TYR A 314 -9.84 12.42 7.65
C TYR A 314 -9.64 13.05 6.25
N PRO A 315 -10.59 12.92 5.29
CA PRO A 315 -10.51 13.62 4.02
C PRO A 315 -10.55 15.13 4.16
N GLY A 316 -11.32 15.70 5.10
CA GLY A 316 -11.36 17.14 5.34
C GLY A 316 -9.95 17.71 5.56
N LEU A 317 -9.17 17.07 6.45
CA LEU A 317 -7.76 17.41 6.66
C LEU A 317 -6.93 17.30 5.38
N VAL A 318 -7.08 16.21 4.62
CA VAL A 318 -6.30 15.99 3.39
C VAL A 318 -6.67 17.00 2.30
N HIS A 319 -7.95 17.32 2.13
CA HIS A 319 -8.43 18.30 1.17
C HIS A 319 -7.86 19.67 1.49
N ASP A 320 -7.96 20.14 2.74
CA ASP A 320 -7.42 21.44 3.14
C ASP A 320 -5.90 21.52 2.88
N ILE A 321 -5.17 20.44 3.15
CA ILE A 321 -3.74 20.34 2.81
C ILE A 321 -3.51 20.55 1.32
N PHE A 322 -4.23 19.85 0.44
CA PHE A 322 -4.02 19.92 -1.00
C PHE A 322 -4.60 21.19 -1.63
N GLU A 323 -5.66 21.79 -1.08
CA GLU A 323 -6.17 23.10 -1.48
C GLU A 323 -5.13 24.20 -1.16
N ASN A 324 -4.53 24.12 0.03
CA ASN A 324 -3.48 25.04 0.41
C ASN A 324 -2.09 24.66 -0.14
N ASP A 325 -1.84 23.43 -0.59
CA ASP A 325 -0.57 23.00 -1.20
C ASP A 325 -0.79 21.86 -2.21
N HIS A 326 -1.16 22.20 -3.44
CA HIS A 326 -1.38 21.23 -4.52
C HIS A 326 -0.17 20.32 -4.83
N ASP A 327 1.04 20.74 -4.43
CA ASP A 327 2.26 19.96 -4.61
C ASP A 327 2.65 19.19 -3.35
N ALA A 328 1.82 19.15 -2.30
CA ALA A 328 2.08 18.36 -1.10
C ALA A 328 2.26 16.87 -1.44
N LYS A 329 3.04 16.17 -0.62
CA LYS A 329 3.18 14.71 -0.64
C LYS A 329 2.80 14.18 0.73
N ILE A 330 1.77 13.36 0.82
CA ILE A 330 1.30 12.82 2.09
C ILE A 330 1.62 11.33 2.18
N PHE A 331 2.26 10.95 3.28
CA PHE A 331 2.50 9.58 3.68
C PHE A 331 1.63 9.29 4.89
N ALA A 332 0.50 8.63 4.67
CA ALA A 332 -0.49 8.32 5.70
C ALA A 332 -0.08 7.06 6.47
N GLY A 333 0.51 7.23 7.64
CA GLY A 333 0.95 6.14 8.50
C GLY A 333 -0.23 5.40 9.13
N HIS A 334 -0.18 4.07 9.07
CA HIS A 334 -1.05 3.21 9.85
C HIS A 334 -0.87 3.44 11.36
N ILE A 335 -1.93 3.16 12.12
CA ILE A 335 -1.78 2.97 13.56
C ILE A 335 -1.01 1.64 13.74
N PRO A 336 0.13 1.63 14.44
CA PRO A 336 0.88 0.40 14.64
C PRO A 336 0.05 -0.59 15.45
N MET A 337 0.11 -1.89 15.10
CA MET A 337 -0.49 -2.93 15.94
C MET A 337 0.26 -3.00 17.26
N ILE A 338 -0.47 -2.71 18.33
CA ILE A 338 0.06 -2.67 19.69
C ILE A 338 -0.33 -3.99 20.37
N GLY A 339 0.46 -5.04 20.09
CA GLY A 339 0.07 -6.43 20.33
C GLY A 339 0.77 -7.07 21.53
N TYR A 340 -0.06 -7.53 22.48
CA TYR A 340 0.32 -8.30 23.67
C TYR A 340 0.60 -9.76 23.31
N ASN A 341 1.86 -10.09 23.08
CA ASN A 341 2.33 -11.46 23.25
C ASN A 341 2.65 -11.59 24.74
N SER A 342 1.73 -12.10 25.56
CA SER A 342 2.22 -12.81 26.75
C SER A 342 2.89 -14.04 26.23
N ASP A 343 4.12 -14.30 26.68
CA ASP A 343 4.84 -15.53 26.37
C ASP A 343 4.06 -16.81 26.80
N ASP A 344 2.90 -16.64 27.48
CA ASP A 344 2.02 -17.69 28.00
C ASP A 344 0.64 -17.83 27.30
N ASP A 345 0.26 -17.01 26.30
CA ASP A 345 -1.00 -17.19 25.54
C ASP A 345 -0.67 -17.41 24.05
N GLU A 346 -0.56 -18.69 23.64
CA GLU A 346 -0.31 -19.10 22.25
C GLU A 346 -1.40 -18.63 21.27
N SER A 347 -2.52 -18.08 21.77
CA SER A 347 -3.59 -17.55 20.95
C SER A 347 -3.52 -16.02 20.87
N PHE A 348 -2.86 -15.49 19.83
CA PHE A 348 -3.05 -14.08 19.45
C PHE A 348 -4.53 -13.86 19.17
N LYS A 349 -5.21 -13.17 20.08
CA LYS A 349 -6.64 -12.90 20.02
C LYS A 349 -6.87 -11.62 19.23
N TRP A 350 -7.36 -11.76 17.99
CA TRP A 350 -7.84 -10.68 17.10
C TRP A 350 -9.13 -9.99 17.63
N TYR A 351 -9.29 -9.84 18.94
CA TYR A 351 -10.48 -9.26 19.56
C TYR A 351 -10.17 -7.90 20.19
N GLY A 352 -11.19 -7.05 20.32
CA GLY A 352 -11.06 -5.73 20.92
C GLY A 352 -10.22 -4.77 20.07
N LEU A 353 -9.19 -4.18 20.69
CA LEU A 353 -8.40 -3.09 20.09
C LEU A 353 -7.69 -3.48 18.79
N GLN A 354 -7.11 -4.68 18.70
CA GLN A 354 -6.39 -5.13 17.50
C GLN A 354 -7.31 -5.22 16.29
N LYS A 355 -8.55 -5.69 16.48
CA LYS A 355 -9.57 -5.71 15.43
C LYS A 355 -9.90 -4.31 14.94
N ARG A 356 -10.09 -3.37 15.88
CA ARG A 356 -10.39 -1.97 15.54
C ARG A 356 -9.24 -1.31 14.77
N ILE A 357 -7.99 -1.52 15.20
CA ILE A 357 -6.81 -1.04 14.49
C ILE A 357 -6.75 -1.61 13.07
N ALA A 358 -6.94 -2.93 12.90
CA ALA A 358 -6.92 -3.56 11.58
C ALA A 358 -8.03 -3.03 10.66
N GLN A 359 -9.25 -2.88 11.18
CA GLN A 359 -10.38 -2.32 10.43
C GLN A 359 -10.16 -0.85 10.06
N PHE A 360 -9.63 -0.05 10.99
CA PHE A 360 -9.28 1.34 10.73
C PHE A 360 -8.22 1.45 9.63
N ASN A 361 -7.11 0.72 9.76
CA ASN A 361 -6.01 0.76 8.78
C ASN A 361 -6.43 0.25 7.40
N ALA A 362 -7.27 -0.79 7.33
CA ALA A 362 -7.79 -1.29 6.06
C ALA A 362 -8.70 -0.26 5.36
N ARG A 363 -9.54 0.43 6.13
CA ARG A 363 -10.35 1.52 5.62
C ARG A 363 -9.51 2.75 5.26
N LEU A 364 -8.44 3.04 5.99
CA LEU A 364 -7.52 4.14 5.69
C LEU A 364 -6.83 3.90 4.35
N ASN A 365 -6.42 2.67 4.05
CA ASN A 365 -5.94 2.32 2.71
C ASN A 365 -6.99 2.61 1.63
N ALA A 366 -8.23 2.14 1.83
CA ALA A 366 -9.30 2.33 0.84
C ALA A 366 -9.59 3.81 0.60
N LEU A 367 -9.51 4.62 1.65
CA LEU A 367 -9.73 6.07 1.61
C LEU A 367 -8.57 6.79 0.89
N VAL A 368 -7.33 6.44 1.21
CA VAL A 368 -6.15 7.03 0.58
C VAL A 368 -6.11 6.69 -0.91
N ASP A 369 -6.45 5.45 -1.28
CA ASP A 369 -6.57 5.04 -2.68
C ASP A 369 -7.67 5.83 -3.40
N GLN A 370 -8.82 6.07 -2.74
CA GLN A 370 -9.88 6.94 -3.27
C GLN A 370 -9.34 8.34 -3.54
N LEU A 371 -8.73 8.97 -2.54
CA LEU A 371 -8.21 10.34 -2.64
C LEU A 371 -7.13 10.46 -3.73
N ALA A 372 -6.24 9.47 -3.83
CA ALA A 372 -5.24 9.41 -4.89
C ALA A 372 -5.89 9.27 -6.28
N THR A 373 -6.95 8.47 -6.42
CA THR A 373 -7.59 8.19 -7.71
C THR A 373 -8.51 9.32 -8.17
N GLU A 374 -9.44 9.75 -7.31
CA GLU A 374 -10.45 10.75 -7.63
C GLU A 374 -9.85 12.16 -7.80
N HIS A 375 -8.86 12.52 -6.98
CA HIS A 375 -8.29 13.86 -6.95
C HIS A 375 -6.87 13.96 -7.51
N SER A 376 -6.27 12.84 -7.94
CA SER A 376 -4.86 12.79 -8.36
C SER A 376 -3.90 13.31 -7.28
N TYR A 377 -4.27 13.16 -6.00
CA TYR A 377 -3.44 13.56 -4.88
C TYR A 377 -2.19 12.68 -4.78
N ARG A 378 -1.05 13.28 -4.42
CA ARG A 378 0.19 12.56 -4.11
C ARG A 378 0.14 12.06 -2.67
N ILE A 379 -0.72 11.09 -2.43
CA ILE A 379 -0.94 10.46 -1.12
C ILE A 379 -0.81 8.94 -1.23
N MET A 380 -0.15 8.33 -0.24
CA MET A 380 -0.04 6.88 -0.12
C MET A 380 -0.01 6.47 1.34
N THR A 381 -0.46 5.26 1.64
CA THR A 381 -0.38 4.69 2.98
C THR A 381 0.99 4.12 3.27
N VAL A 382 1.43 4.23 4.52
CA VAL A 382 2.65 3.63 5.03
C VAL A 382 2.28 2.58 6.05
N HIS A 383 2.59 1.32 5.73
CA HIS A 383 2.50 0.22 6.69
C HIS A 383 3.54 0.40 7.79
N THR A 384 3.09 0.89 8.94
CA THR A 384 3.92 1.00 10.14
C THR A 384 4.11 -0.38 10.74
N SER A 385 5.36 -0.77 10.97
CA SER A 385 5.67 -2.08 11.51
C SER A 385 4.95 -2.39 12.81
N ALA A 386 4.50 -3.63 12.97
CA ALA A 386 3.89 -4.09 14.21
C ALA A 386 4.80 -3.86 15.44
N THR A 387 4.20 -3.35 16.50
CA THR A 387 4.86 -3.14 17.80
C THR A 387 4.47 -4.27 18.75
N THR A 388 5.38 -5.24 18.90
CA THR A 388 5.28 -6.24 19.98
C THR A 388 5.58 -5.57 21.32
N ARG A 389 5.30 -6.26 22.44
CA ARG A 389 5.67 -5.79 23.79
C ARG A 389 7.12 -5.30 23.90
N LYS A 390 8.06 -5.92 23.19
CA LYS A 390 9.50 -5.56 23.15
C LYS A 390 9.76 -4.20 22.47
N HIS A 391 8.79 -3.70 21.73
CA HIS A 391 8.83 -2.44 20.97
C HIS A 391 7.93 -1.36 21.55
N LEU A 392 7.28 -1.61 22.68
CA LEU A 392 6.45 -0.63 23.39
C LEU A 392 7.24 -0.04 24.56
N ASP A 393 6.86 1.18 24.93
CA ASP A 393 7.29 1.83 26.15
C ASP A 393 6.47 1.31 27.36
N GLU A 394 6.75 1.82 28.56
CA GLU A 394 6.10 1.36 29.80
C GLU A 394 4.57 1.50 29.80
N ASP A 395 4.02 2.47 29.05
CA ASP A 395 2.58 2.71 28.96
C ASP A 395 1.84 1.72 28.05
N LEU A 396 2.57 0.84 27.35
CA LEU A 396 2.07 -0.16 26.41
C LEU A 396 1.27 0.42 25.24
N ILE A 397 1.30 1.74 25.02
CA ILE A 397 0.59 2.43 23.94
C ILE A 397 1.61 3.05 22.99
N LEU A 398 2.62 3.71 23.55
CA LEU A 398 3.66 4.34 22.77
C LEU A 398 4.71 3.30 22.36
N PRO A 399 5.19 3.35 21.11
CA PRO A 399 6.41 2.67 20.73
C PRO A 399 7.59 3.13 21.58
N ASN A 400 8.52 2.24 21.91
CA ASN A 400 9.84 2.63 22.45
C ASN A 400 10.78 3.06 21.31
N ALA A 401 12.02 3.43 21.65
CA ALA A 401 13.01 3.88 20.66
C ALA A 401 13.24 2.89 19.50
N ARG A 402 13.16 1.57 19.77
CA ARG A 402 13.29 0.55 18.72
C ARG A 402 12.02 0.50 17.85
N GLY A 403 10.85 0.65 18.45
CA GLY A 403 9.58 0.77 17.73
C GLY A 403 9.56 1.98 16.79
N TYR A 404 9.89 3.18 17.30
CA TYR A 404 9.97 4.39 16.48
C TYR A 404 11.02 4.32 15.38
N LEU A 405 12.17 3.66 15.61
CA LEU A 405 13.13 3.41 14.54
C LEU A 405 12.52 2.58 13.39
N ARG A 406 11.72 1.55 13.70
CA ARG A 406 11.06 0.73 12.67
C ARG A 406 10.06 1.57 11.87
N ILE A 407 9.21 2.32 12.56
CA ILE A 407 8.23 3.22 11.92
C ILE A 407 8.94 4.23 11.01
N ALA A 408 10.02 4.87 11.49
CA ALA A 408 10.81 5.80 10.69
C ALA A 408 11.41 5.14 9.44
N LEU A 409 11.85 3.87 9.53
CA LEU A 409 12.33 3.12 8.37
C LEU A 409 11.21 2.86 7.35
N ASN A 410 9.99 2.53 7.81
CA ASN A 410 8.86 2.35 6.90
C ASN A 410 8.55 3.64 6.15
N PHE A 411 8.52 4.79 6.83
CA PHE A 411 8.31 6.08 6.15
C PHE A 411 9.40 6.38 5.12
N VAL A 412 10.68 6.18 5.46
CA VAL A 412 11.79 6.44 4.52
C VAL A 412 11.74 5.52 3.31
N GLU A 413 11.34 4.27 3.51
CA GLU A 413 11.14 3.30 2.43
C GLU A 413 10.07 3.76 1.44
N TYR A 414 8.91 4.20 1.93
CA TYR A 414 7.84 4.71 1.08
C TYR A 414 8.20 6.06 0.43
N MET A 415 8.95 6.93 1.12
CA MET A 415 9.47 8.16 0.50
C MET A 415 10.45 7.87 -0.64
N ALA A 416 11.34 6.88 -0.48
CA ALA A 416 12.24 6.45 -1.55
C ALA A 416 11.47 5.88 -2.74
N MET A 417 10.41 5.10 -2.48
CA MET A 417 9.50 4.62 -3.51
C MET A 417 8.80 5.76 -4.25
N ALA A 418 8.24 6.73 -3.52
CA ALA A 418 7.61 7.92 -4.10
C ALA A 418 8.59 8.75 -4.96
N ALA A 419 9.87 8.83 -4.55
CA ALA A 419 10.91 9.44 -5.38
C ALA A 419 11.13 8.69 -6.70
N MET A 420 11.12 7.35 -6.67
CA MET A 420 11.17 6.56 -7.90
C MET A 420 9.91 6.70 -8.77
N MET A 421 8.77 7.03 -8.15
CA MET A 421 7.52 7.40 -8.84
C MET A 421 7.51 8.87 -9.29
N GLY A 422 8.61 9.61 -9.17
CA GLY A 422 8.74 10.98 -9.65
C GLY A 422 7.99 12.02 -8.80
N TRP A 423 7.51 11.70 -7.60
CA TRP A 423 6.72 12.64 -6.79
C TRP A 423 7.46 13.93 -6.44
N PHE A 424 8.79 13.85 -6.34
CA PHE A 424 9.66 14.93 -5.92
C PHE A 424 10.21 15.75 -7.10
N ASP A 425 10.00 15.34 -8.36
CA ASP A 425 10.52 16.07 -9.52
C ASP A 425 9.67 17.31 -9.82
N THR A 426 10.18 18.47 -9.45
CA THR A 426 9.50 19.77 -9.62
C THR A 426 9.67 20.36 -11.03
N GLY A 427 10.48 19.74 -11.90
CA GLY A 427 10.95 20.31 -13.17
C GLY A 427 10.14 20.01 -14.43
N SER A 428 9.16 19.10 -14.38
CA SER A 428 8.41 18.63 -15.57
C SER A 428 6.90 18.80 -15.40
N ARG A 429 6.48 20.03 -15.09
CA ARG A 429 5.06 20.42 -14.86
C ARG A 429 4.15 20.35 -16.11
N GLY A 430 4.48 19.56 -17.14
CA GLY A 430 3.79 19.58 -18.43
C GLY A 430 3.50 18.23 -19.08
N ALA A 431 3.86 17.11 -18.46
CA ALA A 431 3.48 15.82 -19.01
C ALA A 431 3.00 14.92 -17.87
N SER A 432 1.69 14.67 -17.84
CA SER A 432 1.08 13.49 -17.25
C SER A 432 1.51 12.23 -18.01
N ASN A 433 2.82 12.09 -18.26
CA ASN A 433 3.35 10.85 -18.78
C ASN A 433 3.20 9.87 -17.63
N SER A 434 2.30 8.90 -17.80
CA SER A 434 2.41 7.67 -17.04
C SER A 434 3.87 7.28 -17.08
N ILE A 435 4.48 7.13 -15.90
CA ILE A 435 5.83 6.60 -15.81
C ILE A 435 5.69 5.16 -16.27
N THR A 436 5.84 4.96 -17.57
CA THR A 436 5.93 3.64 -18.17
C THR A 436 7.20 2.99 -17.63
N SER A 437 7.16 1.68 -17.41
CA SER A 437 8.32 0.89 -16.96
C SER A 437 9.58 1.13 -17.82
N SER A 438 9.39 1.49 -19.09
CA SER A 438 10.44 1.89 -20.03
C SER A 438 11.10 3.23 -19.70
N GLY A 439 10.37 4.21 -19.15
CA GLY A 439 10.90 5.51 -18.73
C GLY A 439 11.86 5.38 -17.54
N ILE A 440 11.47 4.60 -16.53
CA ILE A 440 12.32 4.25 -15.39
C ILE A 440 13.59 3.54 -15.89
N ALA A 441 13.44 2.53 -16.76
CA ALA A 441 14.58 1.79 -17.32
C ALA A 441 15.54 2.67 -18.15
N SER A 442 15.05 3.71 -18.82
CA SER A 442 15.85 4.61 -19.66
C SER A 442 16.66 5.63 -18.84
N GLN A 443 16.14 6.11 -17.71
CA GLN A 443 16.84 7.09 -16.86
C GLN A 443 17.99 6.47 -16.06
N PHE A 444 17.98 5.15 -15.85
CA PHE A 444 19.09 4.41 -15.23
C PHE A 444 20.30 4.20 -16.15
N ASN A 445 20.28 4.65 -17.42
CA ASN A 445 21.44 4.56 -18.33
C ASN A 445 22.49 5.67 -18.13
N VAL A 446 22.30 6.63 -17.22
CA VAL A 446 23.32 7.63 -16.91
C VAL A 446 24.32 7.05 -15.92
N THR A 447 25.38 6.42 -16.44
CA THR A 447 26.61 5.96 -15.75
C THR A 447 26.50 4.89 -14.65
N ALA A 448 25.31 4.51 -14.19
CA ALA A 448 25.12 3.30 -13.39
C ALA A 448 24.89 2.11 -14.34
N THR A 449 25.96 1.40 -14.71
CA THR A 449 25.81 0.10 -15.38
C THR A 449 24.86 -0.78 -14.59
N ARG A 450 23.77 -1.23 -15.24
CA ARG A 450 22.77 -2.14 -14.67
C ARG A 450 23.49 -3.34 -14.01
N PRO A 451 23.55 -3.46 -12.67
CA PRO A 451 24.15 -4.62 -12.03
C PRO A 451 23.12 -5.74 -12.08
N GLY A 452 23.06 -6.48 -13.19
CA GLY A 452 22.06 -7.54 -13.32
C GLY A 452 21.81 -8.20 -14.67
N ASN A 453 22.46 -7.81 -15.79
CA ASN A 453 22.21 -8.55 -17.05
C ASN A 453 22.64 -10.03 -17.01
N ASN A 454 23.38 -10.48 -15.97
CA ASN A 454 23.75 -11.88 -15.76
C ASN A 454 23.20 -12.51 -14.46
N ASN A 455 22.47 -11.77 -13.62
CA ASN A 455 21.82 -12.36 -12.44
C ASN A 455 20.34 -12.48 -12.73
N THR A 456 19.96 -13.60 -13.35
CA THR A 456 18.58 -14.04 -13.46
C THR A 456 17.98 -14.01 -12.07
N LEU A 457 17.09 -13.07 -11.82
CA LEU A 457 16.18 -13.17 -10.69
C LEU A 457 15.29 -14.35 -11.04
N VAL A 458 15.67 -15.55 -10.58
CA VAL A 458 14.82 -16.74 -10.70
C VAL A 458 13.67 -16.48 -9.73
N VAL A 459 12.62 -15.84 -10.24
CA VAL A 459 11.30 -15.99 -9.67
C VAL A 459 10.96 -17.44 -9.96
N ASP A 460 11.24 -18.31 -9.00
CA ASP A 460 10.81 -19.69 -9.12
C ASP A 460 9.29 -19.64 -9.27
N LYS A 461 8.79 -20.06 -10.43
CA LYS A 461 7.36 -20.29 -10.62
C LYS A 461 7.02 -21.47 -9.73
N VAL A 462 6.86 -21.24 -8.44
CA VAL A 462 6.14 -22.18 -7.58
C VAL A 462 4.74 -22.20 -8.17
N THR A 463 4.47 -23.25 -8.94
CA THR A 463 3.13 -23.59 -9.37
C THR A 463 2.25 -23.63 -8.13
N CYS A 464 1.33 -22.67 -8.06
CA CYS A 464 0.32 -22.49 -7.00
C CYS A 464 -0.52 -23.77 -6.72
N ASN A 465 -0.39 -24.80 -7.58
CA ASN A 465 -1.08 -26.08 -7.45
C ASN A 465 -0.56 -26.97 -6.30
N GLN A 466 0.68 -26.80 -5.83
CA GLN A 466 1.23 -27.71 -4.80
C GLN A 466 0.94 -27.27 -3.36
N GLU A 467 0.68 -25.98 -3.10
CA GLU A 467 0.30 -25.52 -1.75
C GLU A 467 -1.18 -25.80 -1.42
N PHE A 468 -2.02 -26.00 -2.43
CA PHE A 468 -3.45 -26.32 -2.23
C PHE A 468 -3.67 -27.75 -1.69
N GLU A 469 -2.83 -28.73 -2.04
CA GLU A 469 -2.95 -30.10 -1.51
C GLU A 469 -2.64 -30.16 -0.01
N PHE A 470 -1.84 -29.23 0.51
CA PHE A 470 -1.57 -29.13 1.95
C PHE A 470 -2.78 -28.56 2.73
N PHE A 471 -3.53 -27.62 2.15
CA PHE A 471 -4.75 -27.07 2.75
C PHE A 471 -6.00 -27.96 2.53
N ALA A 472 -6.04 -28.77 1.49
CA ALA A 472 -7.14 -29.71 1.24
C ALA A 472 -7.17 -30.90 2.25
N GLY A 473 -6.08 -31.16 2.96
CA GLY A 473 -5.98 -32.22 3.97
C GLY A 473 -6.61 -31.87 5.33
N GLN A 474 -6.91 -30.60 5.60
CA GLN A 474 -7.67 -30.16 6.77
C GLN A 474 -8.99 -29.58 6.29
N GLY A 475 -10.04 -30.42 6.31
CA GLY A 475 -11.34 -30.15 5.69
C GLY A 475 -11.74 -28.67 5.67
N MET A 476 -11.74 -28.08 4.47
CA MET A 476 -12.25 -26.73 4.27
C MET A 476 -13.73 -26.69 4.72
N PRO A 477 -14.19 -25.56 5.29
CA PRO A 477 -15.61 -25.33 5.51
C PRO A 477 -16.37 -25.56 4.22
N SER A 478 -17.55 -26.17 4.29
CA SER A 478 -18.36 -26.37 3.08
C SER A 478 -18.65 -25.01 2.44
N LYS A 479 -18.91 -24.99 1.13
CA LYS A 479 -19.36 -23.78 0.41
C LYS A 479 -20.52 -23.07 1.13
N GLU A 480 -21.35 -23.84 1.83
CA GLU A 480 -22.49 -23.38 2.61
C GLU A 480 -22.08 -22.72 3.94
N ASP A 481 -21.03 -23.22 4.60
CA ASP A 481 -20.46 -22.62 5.82
C ASP A 481 -19.73 -21.32 5.53
N THR A 482 -19.01 -21.26 4.39
CA THR A 482 -18.34 -20.05 3.93
C THR A 482 -19.35 -18.97 3.57
N LEU A 483 -20.45 -19.31 2.87
CA LEU A 483 -21.52 -18.37 2.54
C LEU A 483 -22.29 -17.87 3.78
N LYS A 484 -22.52 -18.72 4.78
CA LYS A 484 -23.19 -18.36 6.05
C LYS A 484 -22.33 -17.51 6.99
N SER A 485 -21.02 -17.44 6.78
CA SER A 485 -20.14 -16.57 7.60
C SER A 485 -19.93 -15.18 6.98
N ILE A 486 -20.27 -15.03 5.69
CA ILE A 486 -20.18 -13.78 4.93
C ILE A 486 -21.52 -13.02 4.92
N LEU A 487 -22.64 -13.73 5.02
CA LEU A 487 -24.00 -13.19 5.18
C LEU A 487 -24.39 -13.14 6.65
#